data_AF-A0A952HA26-F1
#
_entry.id   AF-A0A952HA26-F1
#
_cell.length_a   1.000
_cell.length_b   1.000
_cell.length_c   1.000
_cell.angle_alpha   90.00
_cell.angle_beta   90.00
_cell.angle_gamma   90.00
#
_symmetry.space_group_name_H-M   'P 1'
#
loop_
_entity.id
_entity.type
_entity.pdbx_description
1 polymer ?
#
loop_
_entity_poly.entity_id
_entity_poly.type
_entity_poly.pdbx_seq_one_letter_code
_entity_poly.pdbx_strand_id
1 'polypeptide(L)'
;MSTEPDFSKLRDFPAADWEAEFRQYIGKEIQFLPDDWVSKIEVKGPVLEQLKLDGDELMKLKSQRPDRAASIKCQAESVQGMACGLTALVGARDLAKLDRPMTSKALNAANEELLAVVFYFKSKFNAARPSAYLPNLEPMFAKPDPLYPGHPSYPSGHAAQSRMVALIYG
;
A
#
# COMPACT_ATOMS: atom_id res chain seq x y z
N MET A 1 13.11 -12.21 -24.36
CA MET A 1 12.05 -11.90 -23.38
C MET A 1 10.97 -11.09 -24.09
N SER A 2 9.69 -11.35 -23.81
CA SER A 2 8.59 -10.57 -24.41
C SER A 2 8.73 -9.09 -24.04
N THR A 3 8.53 -8.20 -25.00
CA THR A 3 8.50 -6.74 -24.79
C THR A 3 7.11 -6.23 -24.45
N GLU A 4 6.09 -7.08 -24.56
CA GLU A 4 4.69 -6.71 -24.34
C GLU A 4 4.23 -7.00 -22.91
N PRO A 5 3.39 -6.14 -22.32
CA PRO A 5 2.74 -6.41 -21.06
C PRO A 5 1.88 -7.69 -21.06
N ASP A 6 1.95 -8.45 -19.98
CA ASP A 6 1.17 -9.68 -19.78
C ASP A 6 0.15 -9.52 -18.63
N PHE A 7 -0.96 -8.85 -18.92
CA PHE A 7 -2.01 -8.58 -17.93
C PHE A 7 -2.77 -9.84 -17.48
N SER A 8 -2.52 -11.03 -18.07
CA SER A 8 -3.10 -12.27 -17.55
C SER A 8 -2.63 -12.59 -16.13
N LYS A 9 -1.41 -12.12 -15.78
CA LYS A 9 -0.82 -12.24 -14.44
C LYS A 9 -1.40 -11.29 -13.41
N LEU A 10 -2.31 -10.40 -13.79
CA LEU A 10 -2.81 -9.36 -12.89
C LEU A 10 -3.40 -9.93 -11.60
N ARG A 11 -4.06 -11.10 -11.65
CA ARG A 11 -4.70 -11.72 -10.47
C ARG A 11 -3.87 -12.86 -9.86
N ASP A 12 -2.58 -12.90 -10.16
CA ASP A 12 -1.69 -13.98 -9.79
C ASP A 12 -0.50 -13.45 -8.99
N PHE A 13 -0.78 -12.87 -7.81
CA PHE A 13 0.29 -12.66 -6.83
C PHE A 13 0.73 -14.03 -6.28
N PRO A 14 2.03 -14.39 -6.37
CA PRO A 14 2.48 -15.72 -5.98
C PRO A 14 2.26 -15.98 -4.48
N ALA A 15 1.69 -17.14 -4.14
CA ALA A 15 1.49 -17.51 -2.74
C ALA A 15 2.80 -17.55 -1.92
N ALA A 16 3.90 -17.96 -2.56
CA ALA A 16 5.24 -17.98 -1.95
C ALA A 16 5.83 -16.57 -1.71
N ASP A 17 5.27 -15.55 -2.36
CA ASP A 17 5.64 -14.15 -2.16
C ASP A 17 4.80 -13.47 -1.09
N TRP A 18 3.78 -14.15 -0.57
CA TRP A 18 2.95 -13.60 0.49
C TRP A 18 3.52 -13.94 1.86
N GLU A 19 4.23 -12.97 2.43
CA GLU A 19 4.95 -13.09 3.70
C GLU A 19 3.99 -13.19 4.89
N ALA A 20 4.40 -13.99 5.88
CA ALA A 20 3.57 -14.37 7.02
C ALA A 20 3.11 -13.15 7.84
N GLU A 21 3.96 -12.12 7.97
CA GLU A 21 3.63 -10.90 8.71
C GLU A 21 2.45 -10.12 8.12
N PHE A 22 2.15 -10.30 6.83
CA PHE A 22 1.01 -9.65 6.18
C PHE A 22 -0.23 -10.53 6.19
N ARG A 23 -0.06 -11.85 6.21
CA ARG A 23 -1.17 -12.80 6.27
C ARG A 23 -1.96 -12.70 7.59
N GLN A 24 -1.31 -12.31 8.68
CA GLN A 24 -1.97 -12.16 9.98
C GLN A 24 -3.10 -11.12 9.99
N TYR A 25 -3.12 -10.18 9.04
CA TYR A 25 -4.20 -9.20 8.92
C TYR A 25 -5.47 -9.78 8.27
N ILE A 26 -5.36 -10.91 7.58
CA ILE A 26 -6.51 -11.57 6.96
C ILE A 26 -7.33 -12.22 8.06
N GLY A 27 -8.56 -11.76 8.26
CA GLY A 27 -9.42 -12.26 9.33
C GLY A 27 -8.97 -11.84 10.72
N LYS A 28 -8.10 -10.83 10.82
CA LYS A 28 -7.81 -10.17 12.10
C LYS A 28 -9.11 -9.64 12.69
N GLU A 29 -9.30 -9.89 13.98
CA GLU A 29 -10.44 -9.35 14.72
C GLU A 29 -10.37 -7.81 14.71
N ILE A 30 -11.51 -7.21 14.40
CA ILE A 30 -11.72 -5.77 14.37
C ILE A 30 -12.56 -5.38 15.58
N GLN A 31 -12.25 -4.25 16.19
CA GLN A 31 -12.88 -3.78 17.41
C GLN A 31 -13.99 -2.75 17.14
N PHE A 32 -13.82 -1.91 16.14
CA PHE A 32 -14.67 -0.71 15.96
C PHE A 32 -15.59 -0.80 14.74
N LEU A 33 -15.23 -1.61 13.75
CA LEU A 33 -16.10 -1.89 12.61
C LEU A 33 -17.20 -2.88 13.00
N PRO A 34 -18.41 -2.78 12.40
CA PRO A 34 -19.48 -3.74 12.65
C PRO A 34 -19.12 -5.12 12.11
N ASP A 35 -19.64 -6.19 12.73
CA ASP A 35 -19.36 -7.58 12.34
C ASP A 35 -19.61 -7.89 10.86
N ASP A 36 -20.57 -7.18 10.25
CA ASP A 36 -20.98 -7.34 8.85
C ASP A 36 -20.27 -6.37 7.87
N TRP A 37 -19.19 -5.70 8.29
CA TRP A 37 -18.46 -4.71 7.48
C TRP A 37 -18.09 -5.23 6.09
N VAL A 38 -17.78 -6.52 5.96
CA VAL A 38 -17.42 -7.16 4.69
C VAL A 38 -18.51 -6.97 3.63
N SER A 39 -19.77 -6.98 4.05
CA SER A 39 -20.92 -6.76 3.18
C SER A 39 -21.22 -5.29 2.91
N LYS A 40 -20.73 -4.40 3.78
CA LYS A 40 -20.99 -2.95 3.74
C LYS A 40 -19.92 -2.17 2.96
N ILE A 41 -18.70 -2.67 2.91
CA ILE A 41 -17.60 -2.03 2.19
C ILE A 41 -17.49 -2.64 0.80
N GLU A 42 -17.76 -1.84 -0.22
CA GLU A 42 -17.51 -2.23 -1.61
C GLU A 42 -16.20 -1.59 -2.10
N VAL A 43 -15.24 -2.43 -2.47
CA VAL A 43 -14.07 -2.01 -3.24
C VAL A 43 -14.19 -2.65 -4.61
N LYS A 44 -14.15 -1.83 -5.67
CA LYS A 44 -14.12 -2.34 -7.05
C LYS A 44 -12.77 -3.00 -7.30
N GLY A 45 -12.77 -4.09 -8.06
CA GLY A 45 -11.52 -4.72 -8.47
C GLY A 45 -10.68 -3.82 -9.39
N PRO A 46 -9.41 -4.16 -9.61
CA PRO A 46 -8.56 -3.44 -10.55
C PRO A 46 -9.15 -3.49 -11.97
N VAL A 47 -9.22 -2.32 -12.62
CA VAL A 47 -9.75 -2.12 -13.97
C VAL A 47 -8.60 -2.17 -14.98
N LEU A 48 -8.70 -3.00 -16.02
CA LEU A 48 -7.61 -3.24 -16.96
C LEU A 48 -7.18 -1.98 -17.71
N GLU A 49 -8.13 -1.17 -18.16
CA GLU A 49 -7.87 0.08 -18.87
C GLU A 49 -7.08 1.04 -18.00
N GLN A 50 -7.44 1.18 -16.73
CA GLN A 50 -6.72 2.02 -15.78
C GLN A 50 -5.30 1.50 -15.54
N LEU A 51 -5.12 0.18 -15.41
CA LEU A 51 -3.80 -0.40 -15.20
C LEU A 51 -2.85 -0.24 -16.39
N LYS A 52 -3.38 -0.18 -17.61
CA LYS A 52 -2.59 0.15 -18.80
C LYS A 52 -2.07 1.59 -18.71
N LEU A 53 -2.96 2.53 -18.39
CA LEU A 53 -2.59 3.94 -18.19
C LEU A 53 -1.57 4.11 -17.06
N ASP A 54 -1.80 3.43 -15.93
CA ASP A 54 -0.87 3.44 -14.79
C ASP A 54 0.48 2.82 -15.18
N GLY A 55 0.48 1.76 -15.99
CA GLY A 55 1.69 1.14 -16.50
C GLY A 55 2.53 2.06 -17.38
N ASP A 56 1.88 2.77 -18.32
CA ASP A 56 2.55 3.75 -19.17
C ASP A 56 3.16 4.89 -18.34
N GLU A 57 2.44 5.35 -17.31
CA GLU A 57 2.94 6.37 -16.41
C GLU A 57 4.12 5.87 -15.55
N LEU A 58 4.04 4.65 -15.01
CA LEU A 58 5.14 4.04 -14.27
C LEU A 58 6.42 3.93 -15.12
N MET A 59 6.29 3.62 -16.41
CA MET A 59 7.43 3.57 -17.32
C MET A 59 8.07 4.95 -17.53
N LYS A 60 7.29 6.03 -17.58
CA LYS A 60 7.82 7.41 -17.62
C LYS A 60 8.49 7.80 -16.31
N LEU A 61 7.89 7.45 -15.18
CA LEU A 61 8.40 7.76 -13.84
C LEU A 61 9.62 6.93 -13.45
N LYS A 62 9.88 5.81 -14.13
CA LYS A 62 11.04 4.94 -13.88
C LYS A 62 12.37 5.71 -13.86
N SER A 63 12.54 6.67 -14.76
CA SER A 63 13.77 7.49 -14.85
C SER A 63 13.99 8.38 -13.61
N GLN A 64 12.94 8.72 -12.87
CA GLN A 64 13.00 9.53 -11.65
C GLN A 64 13.31 8.70 -10.41
N ARG A 65 13.35 7.36 -10.52
CA ARG A 65 13.54 6.46 -9.38
C ARG A 65 14.86 6.72 -8.63
N PRO A 66 16.03 6.94 -9.27
CA PRO A 66 17.27 7.24 -8.56
C PRO A 66 17.15 8.50 -7.70
N ASP A 67 16.63 9.58 -8.27
CA ASP A 67 16.49 10.87 -7.59
C ASP A 67 15.47 10.83 -6.44
N ARG A 68 14.48 9.92 -6.52
CA ARG A 68 13.43 9.75 -5.50
C ARG A 68 13.70 8.60 -4.52
N ALA A 69 14.80 7.88 -4.65
CA ALA A 69 15.05 6.64 -3.91
C ALA A 69 14.95 6.82 -2.38
N ALA A 70 15.50 7.91 -1.85
CA ALA A 70 15.43 8.21 -0.42
C ALA A 70 14.00 8.41 0.09
N SER A 71 13.16 9.13 -0.68
CA SER A 71 11.75 9.34 -0.34
C SER A 71 10.94 8.06 -0.43
N ILE A 72 11.18 7.25 -1.47
CA ILE A 72 10.53 5.94 -1.64
C ILE A 72 10.89 5.01 -0.47
N LYS A 73 12.16 5.00 -0.04
CA LYS A 73 12.63 4.22 1.10
C LYS A 73 12.00 4.70 2.42
N CYS A 74 11.95 6.02 2.66
CA CYS A 74 11.28 6.63 3.82
C CYS A 74 9.82 6.16 3.94
N GLN A 75 9.11 6.12 2.81
CA GLN A 75 7.71 5.68 2.76
C GLN A 75 7.57 4.16 2.95
N ALA A 76 8.53 3.35 2.50
CA ALA A 76 8.48 1.91 2.65
C ALA A 76 8.82 1.43 4.08
N GLU A 77 9.68 2.15 4.80
CA GLU A 77 10.22 1.71 6.10
C GLU A 77 9.26 1.82 7.28
N SER A 78 8.21 2.64 7.22
CA SER A 78 7.32 2.76 8.39
C SER A 78 5.93 3.30 8.10
N VAL A 79 5.02 2.99 9.02
CA VAL A 79 3.74 3.70 9.23
C VAL A 79 4.01 5.21 9.50
N GLN A 80 5.13 5.57 10.14
CA GLN A 80 5.61 6.95 10.23
C GLN A 80 6.12 7.51 8.88
N GLY A 81 6.29 6.67 7.86
CA GLY A 81 6.48 7.05 6.47
C GLY A 81 5.29 7.83 5.89
N MET A 82 4.08 7.65 6.45
CA MET A 82 2.94 8.54 6.23
C MET A 82 3.26 9.98 6.65
N ALA A 83 4.05 10.13 7.71
CA ALA A 83 4.58 11.42 8.10
C ALA A 83 5.65 11.89 7.10
N CYS A 84 6.39 11.11 6.32
CA CYS A 84 7.35 11.71 5.36
C CYS A 84 6.65 12.71 4.39
N GLY A 85 5.43 12.39 3.93
CA GLY A 85 4.59 13.30 3.16
C GLY A 85 3.93 14.41 4.01
N LEU A 86 3.38 14.05 5.19
CA LEU A 86 2.73 15.01 6.08
C LEU A 86 3.74 16.00 6.69
N THR A 87 4.85 15.55 7.25
CA THR A 87 6.01 16.32 7.76
C THR A 87 6.55 17.29 6.70
N ALA A 88 6.48 16.95 5.40
CA ALA A 88 6.82 17.87 4.32
C ALA A 88 5.74 18.96 4.10
N LEU A 89 4.46 18.66 4.32
CA LEU A 89 3.32 19.58 4.17
C LEU A 89 3.06 20.45 5.41
N VAL A 90 3.10 19.87 6.60
CA VAL A 90 2.83 20.53 7.90
C VAL A 90 4.10 21.11 8.53
N GLY A 91 5.27 20.87 7.91
CA GLY A 91 6.58 21.19 8.46
C GLY A 91 6.99 20.21 9.56
N ALA A 92 8.26 19.80 9.57
CA ALA A 92 8.80 18.83 10.53
C ALA A 92 8.69 19.22 12.02
N ARG A 93 8.26 20.45 12.29
CA ARG A 93 8.24 21.03 13.62
C ARG A 93 6.96 20.75 14.42
N ASP A 94 5.87 20.30 13.82
CA ASP A 94 4.60 20.15 14.57
C ASP A 94 4.16 18.72 14.88
N LEU A 95 4.39 17.71 14.03
CA LEU A 95 3.89 16.35 14.34
C LEU A 95 4.61 15.67 15.51
N ALA A 96 5.92 15.90 15.65
CA ALA A 96 6.70 15.39 16.78
C ALA A 96 6.53 16.22 18.07
N LYS A 97 6.00 17.46 17.97
CA LYS A 97 5.74 18.35 19.11
C LYS A 97 4.28 18.36 19.56
N LEU A 98 3.39 17.81 18.76
CA LEU A 98 2.03 17.52 19.17
C LEU A 98 2.10 16.33 20.13
N ASP A 99 2.38 16.60 21.40
CA ASP A 99 2.12 15.71 22.53
C ASP A 99 0.60 15.47 22.62
N ARG A 100 0.10 14.65 21.69
CA ARG A 100 -1.31 14.31 21.55
C ARG A 100 -1.45 12.80 21.64
N PRO A 101 -1.21 12.21 22.83
CA PRO A 101 -1.24 10.76 23.03
C PRO A 101 -2.58 10.15 22.61
N MET A 102 -3.68 10.89 22.79
CA MET A 102 -5.01 10.45 22.36
C MET A 102 -5.18 10.43 20.84
N THR A 103 -4.60 11.40 20.12
CA THR A 103 -4.60 11.40 18.66
C THR A 103 -3.76 10.25 18.11
N SER A 104 -2.57 10.02 18.67
CA SER A 104 -1.72 8.89 18.29
C SER A 104 -2.41 7.54 18.58
N LYS A 105 -3.09 7.43 19.73
CA LYS A 105 -3.88 6.23 20.06
C LYS A 105 -5.03 6.01 19.09
N ALA A 106 -5.77 7.05 18.74
CA ALA A 106 -6.86 6.98 17.77
C ALA A 106 -6.34 6.60 16.37
N LEU A 107 -5.21 7.18 15.94
CA LEU A 107 -4.60 6.87 14.66
C LEU A 107 -4.13 5.42 14.59
N ASN A 108 -3.46 4.93 15.64
CA ASN A 108 -3.02 3.54 15.71
C ASN A 108 -4.21 2.58 15.70
N ALA A 109 -5.25 2.85 16.49
CA ALA A 109 -6.48 2.05 16.51
C ALA A 109 -7.14 2.02 15.12
N ALA A 110 -7.31 3.18 14.47
CA ALA A 110 -7.87 3.24 13.12
C ALA A 110 -7.00 2.51 12.08
N ASN A 111 -5.67 2.58 12.22
CA ASN A 111 -4.76 1.89 11.32
C ASN A 111 -4.89 0.36 11.43
N GLU A 112 -5.04 -0.18 12.65
CA GLU A 112 -5.24 -1.62 12.85
C GLU A 112 -6.51 -2.13 12.16
N GLU A 113 -7.63 -1.41 12.33
CA GLU A 113 -8.91 -1.70 11.65
C GLU A 113 -8.74 -1.63 10.13
N LEU A 114 -8.08 -0.57 9.65
CA LEU A 114 -7.87 -0.34 8.22
C LEU A 114 -7.03 -1.45 7.60
N LEU A 115 -5.98 -1.92 8.27
CA LEU A 115 -5.12 -2.99 7.75
C LEU A 115 -5.90 -4.30 7.60
N ALA A 116 -6.77 -4.66 8.55
CA ALA A 116 -7.64 -5.83 8.41
C ALA A 116 -8.51 -5.75 7.14
N VAL A 117 -9.14 -4.59 6.91
CA VAL A 117 -9.96 -4.32 5.72
C VAL A 117 -9.13 -4.38 4.43
N VAL A 118 -7.99 -3.69 4.40
CA VAL A 118 -7.10 -3.63 3.23
C VAL A 118 -6.58 -5.02 2.88
N PHE A 119 -6.13 -5.80 3.86
CA PHE A 119 -5.57 -7.13 3.61
C PHE A 119 -6.64 -8.16 3.22
N TYR A 120 -7.88 -8.01 3.70
CA TYR A 120 -9.00 -8.76 3.15
C TYR A 120 -9.19 -8.49 1.65
N PHE A 121 -9.21 -7.23 1.21
CA PHE A 121 -9.35 -6.93 -0.23
C PHE A 121 -8.11 -7.31 -1.05
N LYS A 122 -6.91 -7.21 -0.47
CA LYS A 122 -5.68 -7.75 -1.09
C LYS A 122 -5.78 -9.24 -1.33
N SER A 123 -6.31 -10.00 -0.36
CA SER A 123 -6.60 -11.41 -0.52
C SER A 123 -7.63 -11.67 -1.60
N LYS A 124 -8.75 -10.93 -1.56
CA LYS A 124 -9.87 -11.08 -2.50
C LYS A 124 -9.47 -10.86 -3.95
N PHE A 125 -8.64 -9.85 -4.24
CA PHE A 125 -8.24 -9.52 -5.61
C PHE A 125 -6.94 -10.19 -6.06
N ASN A 126 -6.10 -10.60 -5.10
CA ASN A 126 -4.80 -11.24 -5.31
C ASN A 126 -3.96 -10.55 -6.41
N ALA A 127 -4.00 -9.22 -6.44
CA ALA A 127 -3.43 -8.48 -7.55
C ALA A 127 -1.89 -8.52 -7.53
N ALA A 128 -1.27 -8.93 -8.64
CA ALA A 128 0.17 -8.91 -8.81
C ALA A 128 0.72 -7.48 -8.82
N ARG A 129 2.03 -7.36 -8.57
CA ARG A 129 2.75 -6.07 -8.67
C ARG A 129 3.00 -5.74 -10.15
N PRO A 130 3.09 -4.45 -10.54
CA PRO A 130 3.35 -4.05 -11.92
C PRO A 130 4.55 -4.74 -12.58
N SER A 131 5.63 -4.98 -11.84
CA SER A 131 6.83 -5.68 -12.34
C SER A 131 6.59 -7.13 -12.78
N ALA A 132 5.47 -7.76 -12.38
CA ALA A 132 5.13 -9.11 -12.81
C ALA A 132 4.56 -9.17 -14.24
N TYR A 133 3.92 -8.08 -14.69
CA TYR A 133 3.24 -7.99 -15.98
C TYR A 133 3.76 -6.88 -16.89
N LEU A 134 4.68 -6.01 -16.44
CA LEU A 134 5.36 -5.01 -17.26
C LEU A 134 6.84 -5.43 -17.43
N PRO A 135 7.26 -5.94 -18.61
CA PRO A 135 8.55 -6.60 -18.78
C PRO A 135 9.77 -5.68 -18.58
N ASN A 136 9.60 -4.37 -18.72
CA ASN A 136 10.66 -3.38 -18.59
C ASN A 136 10.63 -2.61 -17.26
N LEU A 137 9.84 -3.07 -16.28
CA LEU A 137 9.72 -2.46 -14.97
C LEU A 137 10.29 -3.37 -13.89
N GLU A 138 11.42 -2.98 -13.32
CA GLU A 138 12.01 -3.69 -12.19
C GLU A 138 11.34 -3.25 -10.88
N PRO A 139 11.19 -4.13 -9.89
CA PRO A 139 10.75 -3.73 -8.56
C PRO A 139 11.77 -2.77 -7.91
N MET A 140 11.30 -1.86 -7.05
CA MET A 140 12.19 -1.01 -6.24
C MET A 140 12.94 -1.83 -5.18
N PHE A 141 12.22 -2.73 -4.52
CA PHE A 141 12.73 -3.67 -3.52
C PHE A 141 12.44 -5.07 -4.03
N ALA A 142 13.48 -5.88 -4.22
CA ALA A 142 13.38 -7.27 -4.67
C ALA A 142 13.84 -8.18 -3.54
N LYS A 143 13.32 -9.40 -3.44
CA LYS A 143 13.82 -10.38 -2.47
C LYS A 143 15.34 -10.56 -2.63
N PRO A 144 16.12 -10.65 -1.52
CA PRO A 144 15.67 -10.72 -0.12
C PRO A 144 15.66 -9.37 0.62
N ASP A 145 15.49 -8.24 -0.07
CA ASP A 145 15.44 -6.91 0.55
C ASP A 145 14.34 -6.87 1.65
N PRO A 146 14.62 -6.40 2.87
CA PRO A 146 13.64 -6.34 3.96
C PRO A 146 12.46 -5.41 3.68
N LEU A 147 12.57 -4.51 2.69
CA LEU A 147 11.48 -3.65 2.23
C LEU A 147 10.72 -4.25 1.05
N TYR A 148 11.03 -5.48 0.65
CA TYR A 148 10.24 -6.22 -0.34
C TYR A 148 8.80 -6.31 0.15
N PRO A 149 7.83 -5.84 -0.64
CA PRO A 149 6.47 -5.76 -0.15
C PRO A 149 5.75 -7.10 -0.43
N GLY A 150 5.95 -8.07 0.46
CA GLY A 150 5.50 -9.46 0.37
C GLY A 150 4.00 -9.68 0.51
N HIS A 151 3.20 -8.96 -0.28
CA HIS A 151 1.74 -9.07 -0.32
C HIS A 151 1.17 -8.54 -1.65
N PRO A 152 -0.08 -8.90 -2.00
CA PRO A 152 -0.75 -8.38 -3.20
C PRO A 152 -0.79 -6.84 -3.26
N SER A 153 -0.75 -6.28 -4.46
CA SER A 153 -0.57 -4.85 -4.71
C SER A 153 -1.83 -4.02 -4.44
N TYR A 154 -3.01 -4.56 -4.75
CA TYR A 154 -4.28 -3.84 -4.76
C TYR A 154 -5.23 -4.29 -3.64
N PRO A 155 -5.92 -3.37 -2.94
CA PRO A 155 -5.77 -1.92 -3.02
C PRO A 155 -4.48 -1.43 -2.34
N SER A 156 -4.07 -0.18 -2.57
CA SER A 156 -2.85 0.38 -1.97
C SER A 156 -3.05 0.67 -0.47
N GLY A 157 -2.24 0.03 0.38
CA GLY A 157 -2.25 0.25 1.84
C GLY A 157 -1.84 1.66 2.20
N HIS A 158 -0.68 2.12 1.73
CA HIS A 158 -0.18 3.47 1.99
C HIS A 158 -1.15 4.56 1.54
N ALA A 159 -1.85 4.38 0.40
CA ALA A 159 -2.86 5.34 -0.04
C ALA A 159 -4.06 5.38 0.91
N ALA A 160 -4.55 4.21 1.34
CA ALA A 160 -5.64 4.11 2.30
C ALA A 160 -5.27 4.73 3.65
N GLN A 161 -4.07 4.44 4.16
CA GLN A 161 -3.59 4.99 5.42
C GLN A 161 -3.40 6.51 5.34
N SER A 162 -2.85 7.03 4.24
CA SER A 162 -2.72 8.47 4.00
C SER A 162 -4.08 9.17 3.97
N ARG A 163 -5.09 8.54 3.35
CA ARG A 163 -6.45 9.06 3.32
C ARG A 163 -7.09 9.03 4.71
N MET A 164 -6.89 7.97 5.48
CA MET A 164 -7.34 7.86 6.87
C MET A 164 -6.73 8.97 7.74
N VAL A 165 -5.42 9.20 7.66
CA VAL A 165 -4.75 10.30 8.36
C VAL A 165 -5.40 11.63 7.98
N ALA A 166 -5.60 11.90 6.69
CA ALA A 166 -6.23 13.13 6.24
C ALA A 166 -7.66 13.33 6.80
N LEU A 167 -8.45 12.25 6.93
CA LEU A 167 -9.79 12.31 7.51
C LEU A 167 -9.81 12.48 9.04
N ILE A 168 -8.74 12.08 9.73
CA ILE A 168 -8.62 12.23 11.19
C ILE A 168 -8.11 13.62 11.56
N TYR A 169 -7.24 14.22 10.73
CA TYR A 169 -6.61 15.52 11.00
C TYR A 169 -7.24 16.72 10.29
N GLY A 170 -7.99 16.51 9.20
CA GLY A 170 -8.66 17.56 8.42
C GLY A 170 -10.12 17.74 8.83
#